data_AF-A0A838UX04-F1
#
_entry.id   AF-A0A838UX04-F1
#
_cell.length_a   1.000
_cell.length_b   1.000
_cell.length_c   1.000
_cell.angle_alpha   90.00
_cell.angle_beta   90.00
_cell.angle_gamma   90.00
#
_symmetry.space_group_name_H-M   'P 1'
#
loop_
_entity.id
_entity.type
_entity.pdbx_description
1 polymer ?
#
loop_
_entity_poly.entity_id
_entity_poly.type
_entity_poly.pdbx_seq_one_letter_code
_entity_poly.pdbx_strand_id
1 'polypeptide(L)'
;MAQPKTLADVHTRITTCQADGTQRAVTVCFLGDSNTRGMAVDPDRTRRAYPARVLAELADRYAPCAFNGIDAGIPGDTMTQALTRIDDDVLRHAPDLTIIAFA
;
A
#
# COMPACT_ATOMS: atom_id res chain seq x y z
N MET A 1 0.08 23.44 1.09
CA MET A 1 -0.35 22.03 1.21
C MET A 1 -0.36 21.42 -0.17
N ALA A 2 0.20 20.22 -0.37
CA ALA A 2 0.07 19.51 -1.63
C ALA A 2 -1.40 19.09 -1.84
N GLN A 3 -1.88 19.14 -3.08
CA GLN A 3 -3.24 18.71 -3.41
C GLN A 3 -3.36 17.18 -3.22
N PRO A 4 -4.45 16.68 -2.63
CA PRO A 4 -4.65 15.24 -2.49
C PRO A 4 -4.73 14.58 -3.87
N LYS A 5 -4.00 13.47 -4.04
CA LYS A 5 -4.05 12.65 -5.25
C LYS A 5 -5.43 12.00 -5.36
N THR A 6 -5.95 11.93 -6.59
CA THR A 6 -7.17 11.24 -6.95
C THR A 6 -6.88 9.84 -7.49
N LEU A 7 -7.90 9.00 -7.64
CA LEU A 7 -7.73 7.71 -8.33
C LEU A 7 -7.35 7.87 -9.81
N ALA A 8 -7.71 8.97 -10.45
CA ALA A 8 -7.26 9.28 -11.80
C ALA A 8 -5.73 9.47 -11.83
N ASP A 9 -5.17 10.17 -10.84
CA ASP A 9 -3.72 10.35 -10.72
C ASP A 9 -2.99 9.02 -10.51
N VAL A 10 -3.57 8.11 -9.71
CA VAL A 10 -3.05 6.74 -9.54
C VAL A 10 -3.07 5.99 -10.87
N HIS A 11 -4.16 6.07 -11.62
CA HIS A 11 -4.24 5.42 -12.93
C HIS A 11 -3.19 5.97 -13.90
N THR A 12 -3.05 7.30 -13.99
CA THR A 12 -1.99 7.95 -14.80
C THR A 12 -0.59 7.52 -14.36
N ARG A 13 -0.35 7.36 -13.06
CA ARG A 13 0.93 6.88 -12.55
C ARG A 13 1.21 5.44 -13.02
N ILE A 14 0.22 4.56 -12.96
CA ILE A 14 0.33 3.16 -13.42
C ILE A 14 0.59 3.13 -14.93
N THR A 15 -0.17 3.85 -15.74
CA THR A 15 0.01 3.85 -17.20
C THR A 15 1.37 4.39 -17.61
N THR A 16 1.87 5.42 -16.92
CA THR A 16 3.22 5.95 -17.14
C THR A 16 4.30 4.91 -16.81
N CYS A 17 4.13 4.19 -15.71
CA CYS A 17 5.02 3.10 -15.29
C CYS A 17 5.00 1.90 -16.28
N GLN A 18 3.84 1.59 -16.87
CA GLN A 18 3.74 0.56 -17.91
C GLN A 18 4.42 0.97 -19.22
N ALA A 19 4.35 2.25 -19.58
CA ALA A 19 4.94 2.78 -20.80
C ALA A 19 6.47 2.90 -20.74
N ASP A 20 7.04 3.09 -19.53
CA ASP A 20 8.46 3.28 -19.32
C ASP A 20 8.94 2.48 -18.09
N GLY A 21 9.65 1.39 -18.34
CA GLY A 21 10.18 0.50 -17.30
C GLY A 21 11.30 1.12 -16.44
N THR A 22 11.77 2.33 -16.74
CA THR A 22 12.73 3.07 -15.89
C THR A 22 12.03 3.90 -14.81
N GLN A 23 10.71 4.03 -14.89
CA GLN A 23 9.90 4.73 -13.91
C GLN A 23 9.98 4.05 -12.54
N ARG A 24 9.92 4.86 -11.46
CA ARG A 24 9.83 4.31 -10.10
C ARG A 24 8.62 3.40 -9.93
N ALA A 25 8.70 2.41 -9.05
CA ALA A 25 7.54 1.60 -8.70
C ALA A 25 6.37 2.45 -8.18
N VAL A 26 5.14 2.01 -8.46
CA VAL A 26 3.91 2.57 -7.86
C VAL A 26 3.88 2.16 -6.40
N THR A 27 3.84 3.13 -5.49
CA THR A 27 3.91 2.86 -4.05
C THR A 27 2.52 2.77 -3.44
N VAL A 28 2.22 1.63 -2.84
CA VAL A 28 0.95 1.35 -2.15
C VAL A 28 1.22 1.16 -0.67
N CYS A 29 0.64 2.02 0.16
CA CYS A 29 0.72 1.90 1.62
C CYS A 29 -0.54 1.22 2.16
N PHE A 30 -0.37 0.29 3.10
CA PHE A 30 -1.44 -0.41 3.78
C PHE A 30 -1.43 -0.01 5.25
N LEU A 31 -2.31 0.90 5.65
CA LEU A 31 -2.43 1.37 7.03
C LEU A 31 -3.55 0.61 7.72
N GLY A 32 -3.26 -0.03 8.85
CA GLY A 32 -4.29 -0.79 9.55
C GLY A 32 -3.82 -1.50 10.81
N ASP A 33 -4.60 -2.51 11.19
CA ASP A 33 -4.40 -3.31 12.39
C ASP A 33 -3.71 -4.67 12.12
N SER A 34 -3.99 -5.66 12.98
CA SER A 34 -3.54 -7.05 12.84
C SER A 34 -3.91 -7.72 11.52
N ASN A 35 -5.01 -7.33 10.88
CA ASN A 35 -5.44 -7.87 9.60
C ASN A 35 -4.50 -7.44 8.48
N THR A 36 -4.07 -6.18 8.51
CA THR A 36 -3.08 -5.63 7.59
C THR A 36 -1.73 -6.31 7.77
N ARG A 37 -1.32 -6.48 9.03
CA ARG A 37 -0.10 -7.20 9.39
C ARG A 37 -0.14 -8.70 9.02
N GLY A 38 -1.35 -9.26 8.86
CA GLY A 38 -1.56 -10.65 8.52
C GLY A 38 -1.51 -11.62 9.71
N MET A 39 -1.80 -11.18 10.95
CA MET A 39 -1.65 -12.02 12.16
C MET A 39 -2.55 -13.26 12.19
N ALA A 40 -3.71 -13.23 11.52
CA ALA A 40 -4.60 -14.40 11.42
C ALA A 40 -4.16 -15.39 10.32
N VAL A 41 -3.16 -15.01 9.53
CA VAL A 41 -2.49 -15.87 8.58
C VAL A 41 -1.28 -16.44 9.30
N ASP A 42 -1.22 -17.77 9.42
CA ASP A 42 -0.09 -18.57 9.92
C ASP A 42 1.27 -17.81 9.86
N PRO A 43 2.04 -17.72 10.97
CA PRO A 43 3.25 -16.88 11.09
C PRO A 43 4.27 -17.04 9.96
N ASP A 44 4.33 -18.22 9.32
CA ASP A 44 5.22 -18.48 8.19
C ASP A 44 4.70 -17.95 6.83
N ARG A 45 3.51 -17.35 6.83
CA ARG A 45 2.73 -17.10 5.62
C ARG A 45 2.18 -15.67 5.52
N THR A 46 2.91 -14.68 6.03
CA THR A 46 2.68 -13.24 5.77
C THR A 46 2.49 -12.93 4.28
N ARG A 47 3.06 -13.72 3.37
CA ARG A 47 2.81 -13.68 1.91
C ARG A 47 1.37 -13.92 1.49
N ARG A 48 0.51 -14.49 2.34
CA ARG A 48 -0.94 -14.66 2.06
C ARG A 48 -1.80 -13.57 2.70
N ALA A 49 -1.20 -12.66 3.48
CA ALA A 49 -1.90 -11.48 3.96
C ALA A 49 -2.43 -10.67 2.76
N TYR A 50 -3.53 -9.96 2.96
CA TYR A 50 -4.17 -9.26 1.86
C TYR A 50 -3.25 -8.23 1.18
N PRO A 51 -2.32 -7.51 1.86
CA PRO A 51 -1.41 -6.60 1.16
C PRO A 51 -0.56 -7.30 0.09
N ALA A 52 0.00 -8.46 0.44
CA ALA A 52 0.79 -9.26 -0.49
C ALA A 52 -0.05 -9.76 -1.68
N ARG A 53 -1.30 -10.20 -1.43
CA ARG A 53 -2.21 -10.63 -2.49
C ARG A 53 -2.60 -9.47 -3.41
N VAL A 54 -2.95 -8.31 -2.85
CA VAL A 54 -3.27 -7.11 -3.62
C VAL A 54 -2.09 -6.71 -4.52
N LEU A 55 -0.87 -6.69 -3.98
CA LEU A 55 0.32 -6.35 -4.77
C LEU A 55 0.58 -7.36 -5.89
N ALA A 56 0.38 -8.66 -5.64
CA ALA A 56 0.52 -9.69 -6.67
C ALA A 56 -0.51 -9.50 -7.80
N GLU A 57 -1.78 -9.27 -7.45
CA GLU A 57 -2.84 -9.02 -8.44
C GLU A 57 -2.59 -7.72 -9.24
N LEU A 58 -2.08 -6.66 -8.59
CA LEU A 58 -1.71 -5.42 -9.28
C LEU A 58 -0.54 -5.63 -10.23
N ALA A 59 0.50 -6.35 -9.81
CA ALA A 59 1.66 -6.64 -10.64
C ALA A 59 1.31 -7.50 -11.86
N ASP A 60 0.43 -8.50 -11.70
CA ASP A 60 -0.05 -9.33 -12.80
C ASP A 60 -0.92 -8.52 -13.78
N ARG A 61 -1.91 -7.78 -13.25
CA ARG A 61 -2.85 -7.00 -14.05
C ARG A 61 -2.19 -5.85 -14.83
N TYR A 62 -1.16 -5.23 -14.25
CA TYR A 62 -0.54 -4.03 -14.79
C TYR A 62 0.92 -4.23 -15.19
N ALA A 63 1.33 -5.47 -15.51
CA ALA A 63 2.63 -5.71 -16.13
C ALA A 63 2.84 -4.79 -17.36
N PRO A 64 4.06 -4.26 -17.61
CA PRO A 64 5.30 -4.50 -16.87
C PRO A 64 5.54 -3.56 -15.67
N CYS A 65 4.53 -2.85 -15.17
CA CYS A 65 4.74 -1.89 -14.09
C CYS A 65 5.13 -2.57 -12.76
N ALA A 66 6.14 -2.01 -12.09
CA ALA A 66 6.55 -2.44 -10.76
C ALA A 66 5.69 -1.79 -9.66
N PHE A 67 5.38 -2.56 -8.62
CA PHE A 67 4.68 -2.10 -7.42
C PHE A 67 5.54 -2.27 -6.18
N ASN A 68 5.53 -1.28 -5.29
CA ASN A 68 6.19 -1.31 -3.99
C ASN A 68 5.13 -1.21 -2.89
N GLY A 69 5.11 -2.19 -1.99
CA GLY A 69 4.17 -2.25 -0.88
C GLY A 69 4.79 -1.80 0.44
N ILE A 70 4.11 -0.94 1.18
CA ILE A 70 4.47 -0.56 2.55
C ILE A 70 3.41 -1.14 3.51
N ASP A 71 3.80 -2.07 4.36
CA ASP A 71 2.97 -2.59 5.44
C ASP A 71 3.10 -1.70 6.68
N ALA A 72 2.05 -0.92 6.97
CA ALA A 72 1.90 -0.09 8.15
C ALA A 72 0.84 -0.67 9.12
N GLY A 73 0.64 -2.00 9.10
CA GLY A 73 -0.23 -2.73 9.99
C GLY A 73 0.38 -2.93 11.39
N ILE A 74 -0.30 -2.45 12.44
CA ILE A 74 0.11 -2.70 13.83
C ILE A 74 -0.99 -3.52 14.55
N PRO A 75 -0.70 -4.74 15.02
CA PRO A 75 -1.68 -5.54 15.75
C PRO A 75 -2.25 -4.84 16.98
N GLY A 76 -3.57 -4.84 17.12
CA GLY A 76 -4.28 -4.17 18.23
C GLY A 76 -4.37 -2.66 18.12
N ASP A 77 -3.88 -2.07 17.03
CA ASP A 77 -3.93 -0.63 16.79
C ASP A 77 -5.33 -0.16 16.37
N THR A 78 -5.69 1.05 16.76
CA THR A 78 -6.96 1.70 16.39
C THR A 78 -6.72 2.83 15.40
N MET A 79 -7.77 3.28 14.69
CA MET A 79 -7.68 4.44 13.80
C MET A 79 -7.12 5.69 14.52
N THR A 80 -7.54 5.95 15.76
CA THR A 80 -7.07 7.13 16.52
C THR A 80 -5.58 7.05 16.83
N GLN A 81 -5.08 5.88 17.20
CA GLN A 81 -3.66 5.65 17.42
C GLN A 81 -2.87 5.69 16.10
N ALA A 82 -3.42 5.14 15.02
CA ALA A 82 -2.80 5.19 13.71
C ALA A 82 -2.64 6.63 13.15
N LEU A 83 -3.55 7.54 13.50
CA LEU A 83 -3.41 8.95 13.14
C LEU A 83 -2.19 9.62 13.78
N THR A 84 -1.74 9.17 14.95
CA THR A 84 -0.55 9.77 15.61
C THR A 84 0.77 9.36 14.95
N ARG A 85 0.74 8.33 14.10
CA ARG A 85 1.90 7.79 13.37
C ARG A 85 1.78 7.96 11.85
N ILE A 86 0.78 8.69 11.34
CA ILE A 86 0.53 8.79 9.90
C ILE A 86 1.69 9.42 9.12
N ASP A 87 2.39 10.38 9.72
CA ASP A 87 3.53 11.04 9.09
C ASP A 87 4.68 10.04 8.84
N ASP A 88 5.00 9.25 9.86
CA ASP A 88 6.09 8.28 9.84
C ASP A 88 5.73 7.01 9.08
N ASP A 89 4.50 6.51 9.20
CA ASP A 89 4.16 5.20 8.64
C ASP A 89 3.56 5.29 7.24
N VAL A 90 3.08 6.47 6.84
CA VAL A 90 2.44 6.67 5.53
C VAL A 90 3.09 7.82 4.77
N LEU A 91 3.04 9.05 5.29
CA LEU A 91 3.35 10.23 4.48
C LEU A 91 4.83 10.33 4.08
N ARG A 92 5.78 9.89 4.92
CA ARG A 92 7.21 9.87 4.57
C ARG A 92 7.51 9.00 3.34
N HIS A 93 6.65 8.04 3.03
CA HIS A 93 6.80 7.15 1.89
C HIS A 93 6.24 7.74 0.59
N ALA A 94 5.59 8.91 0.66
CA ALA A 94 4.95 9.59 -0.46
C ALA A 94 4.09 8.65 -1.35
N PRO A 95 3.18 7.85 -0.76
CA PRO A 95 2.47 6.81 -1.50
C PRO A 95 1.65 7.38 -2.66
N ASP A 96 1.45 6.56 -3.69
CA ASP A 96 0.50 6.85 -4.76
C ASP A 96 -0.91 6.46 -4.34
N LEU A 97 -1.04 5.36 -3.58
CA LEU A 97 -2.29 4.87 -3.04
C LEU A 97 -2.10 4.46 -1.58
N THR A 98 -3.05 4.81 -0.72
CA THR A 98 -3.12 4.28 0.64
C THR A 98 -4.43 3.52 0.83
N ILE A 99 -4.34 2.30 1.34
CA ILE A 99 -5.48 1.48 1.74
C ILE A 99 -5.56 1.52 3.25
N ILE A 100 -6.72 1.89 3.79
CA ILE A 100 -6.96 1.99 5.23
C ILE A 100 -7.88 0.85 5.65
N ALA A 101 -7.45 0.04 6.61
CA ALA A 101 -8.20 -1.12 7.10
C ALA A 101 -8.06 -1.28 8.62
N PHE A 102 -9.05 -0.76 9.35
CA PHE A 102 -9.26 -0.98 10.78
C PHE A 102 -10.64 -1.61 10.96
N ALA A 103 -10.73 -2.68 11.75
CA ALA A 103 -11.98 -3.36 12.07
C ALA A 103 -12.70 -2.74 13.27
#